data_AF-A0AAT9GNS6-F1
#
_entry.id   AF-A0AAT9GNS6-F1
#
_cell.length_a   1.000
_cell.length_b   1.000
_cell.length_c   1.000
_cell.angle_alpha   90.00
_cell.angle_beta   90.00
_cell.angle_gamma   90.00
#
_symmetry.space_group_name_H-M   'P 1'
#
loop_
_entity.id
_entity.type
_entity.pdbx_description
1 polymer ?
#
loop_
_entity_poly.entity_id
_entity_poly.type
_entity_poly.pdbx_seq_one_letter_code
_entity_poly.pdbx_strand_id
1 'polypeptide(L)'
;MEDCKELLYHDPSKLESRKDCFLSEDHYFRGRTALIYSDKAQKIGDYVIFPMSLSRSFYVLGIDDTTGKIFARLINGDPRLILDGNKREDKRLQRLKSFMGFTHNKWEVTSLKKGQIIRIQGDFAMRVIKTFSSLDKILNYLSYFPGLGLNDVRSTLWEEFIRKYLSTDEELEEIEKLYNVLEEIRRIRRINTMLGKRVKELSMIEEEVKEKIKSIMKTKRLVDRNRVYFMKILSMRDKFKEFIITKEEKLKLRYGHYTSPHLVQVSGILVGNQVIILREQDLVVTHKEHGISTFKISVPSIVEFGTLDNFVNITLSNFIDIIVF
;
A
#
# COMPACT_ATOMS: atom_id res chain seq x y z
N MET A 1 9.22 3.63 43.03
CA MET A 1 8.88 2.63 41.99
C MET A 1 10.06 2.60 41.03
N GLU A 2 10.75 1.47 40.91
CA GLU A 2 11.79 1.30 39.88
C GLU A 2 11.13 1.45 38.49
N ASP A 3 11.73 2.27 37.64
CA ASP A 3 11.31 2.49 36.25
C ASP A 3 11.46 1.19 35.46
N CYS A 4 10.38 0.74 34.81
CA CYS A 4 10.38 -0.47 33.99
C CYS A 4 11.43 -0.42 32.86
N LYS A 5 11.76 0.78 32.38
CA LYS A 5 12.83 1.01 31.40
C LYS A 5 14.22 0.73 31.99
N GLU A 6 14.47 1.21 33.21
CA GLU A 6 15.72 0.95 33.93
C GLU A 6 15.89 -0.55 34.20
N LEU A 7 14.81 -1.22 34.63
CA LEU A 7 14.81 -2.67 34.79
C LEU A 7 15.13 -3.39 33.47
N LEU A 8 14.48 -3.02 32.37
CA LEU A 8 14.75 -3.64 31.07
C LEU A 8 16.20 -3.49 30.61
N TYR A 9 16.85 -2.36 30.92
CA TYR A 9 18.19 -2.06 30.39
C TYR A 9 19.34 -2.47 31.30
N HIS A 10 19.10 -2.54 32.62
CA HIS A 10 20.16 -2.74 33.60
C HIS A 10 19.98 -4.01 34.43
N ASP A 11 18.74 -4.46 34.65
CA ASP A 11 18.48 -5.68 35.41
C ASP A 11 17.20 -6.40 34.93
N PRO A 12 17.22 -7.02 33.72
CA PRO A 12 16.03 -7.64 33.14
C PRO A 12 15.48 -8.77 33.99
N SER A 13 16.31 -9.41 34.83
CA SER A 13 15.91 -10.54 35.68
C SER A 13 14.77 -10.16 36.66
N LYS A 14 14.79 -8.92 37.16
CA LYS A 14 13.73 -8.39 38.04
C LYS A 14 12.38 -8.21 37.34
N LEU A 15 12.32 -8.27 36.00
CA LEU A 15 11.06 -8.16 35.27
C LEU A 15 10.19 -9.43 35.41
N GLU A 16 10.73 -10.57 35.85
CA GLU A 16 9.97 -11.81 36.00
C GLU A 16 8.76 -11.68 36.92
N SER A 17 8.83 -10.82 37.93
CA SER A 17 7.77 -10.57 38.92
C SER A 17 6.95 -9.30 38.64
N ARG A 18 7.29 -8.53 37.59
CA ARG A 18 6.73 -7.21 37.30
C ARG A 18 5.74 -7.23 36.14
N LYS A 19 4.60 -7.91 36.33
CA LYS A 19 3.51 -7.95 35.32
C LYS A 19 3.02 -6.55 34.93
N ASP A 20 3.05 -5.61 35.86
CA ASP A 20 2.68 -4.20 35.67
C ASP A 20 3.54 -3.47 34.63
N CYS A 21 4.80 -3.90 34.46
CA CYS A 21 5.73 -3.32 33.49
C CYS A 21 5.44 -3.70 32.04
N PHE A 22 4.62 -4.73 31.78
CA PHE A 22 4.34 -5.19 30.44
C PHE A 22 3.04 -4.61 29.90
N LEU A 23 3.03 -4.39 28.59
CA LEU A 23 1.93 -3.76 27.87
C LEU A 23 0.61 -4.55 28.00
N SER A 24 0.70 -5.88 27.95
CA SER A 24 -0.42 -6.80 28.11
C SER A 24 0.03 -8.11 28.77
N GLU A 25 -0.93 -8.98 29.09
CA GLU A 25 -0.65 -10.29 29.66
C GLU A 25 0.11 -11.21 28.69
N ASP A 26 -0.17 -11.14 27.39
CA ASP A 26 0.60 -11.87 26.36
C ASP A 26 2.05 -11.37 26.30
N HIS A 27 2.27 -10.05 26.37
CA HIS A 27 3.63 -9.50 26.43
C HIS A 27 4.38 -9.90 27.71
N TYR A 28 3.69 -9.99 28.85
CA TYR A 28 4.28 -10.51 30.07
C TYR A 28 4.73 -11.97 29.93
N PHE A 29 3.88 -12.85 29.39
CA PHE A 29 4.25 -14.26 29.20
C PHE A 29 5.41 -14.41 28.21
N ARG A 30 5.37 -13.69 27.09
CA ARG A 30 6.49 -13.67 26.11
C ARG A 30 7.77 -13.11 26.73
N GLY A 31 7.65 -12.05 27.53
CA GLY A 31 8.77 -11.44 28.26
C GLY A 31 9.41 -12.44 29.21
N ARG A 32 8.62 -13.14 30.03
CA ARG A 32 9.13 -14.19 30.92
C ARG A 32 9.85 -15.30 30.17
N THR A 33 9.31 -15.75 29.04
CA THR A 33 10.01 -16.74 28.19
C THR A 33 11.32 -16.18 27.63
N ALA A 34 11.37 -14.89 27.27
CA ALA A 34 12.60 -14.25 26.80
C ALA A 34 13.69 -14.20 27.89
N LEU A 35 13.31 -13.97 29.15
CA LEU A 35 14.23 -13.85 30.28
C LEU A 35 15.01 -15.15 30.60
N ILE A 36 14.50 -16.31 30.16
CA ILE A 36 15.23 -17.59 30.19
C ILE A 36 16.57 -17.48 29.43
N TYR A 37 16.67 -16.59 28.44
CA TYR A 37 17.85 -16.35 27.61
C TYR A 37 18.58 -15.05 27.97
N SER A 38 18.40 -14.55 29.19
CA SER A 38 18.97 -13.27 29.66
C SER A 38 20.50 -13.26 29.69
N ASP A 39 21.14 -14.42 29.87
CA ASP A 39 22.60 -14.61 29.84
C ASP A 39 23.24 -14.18 28.50
N LYS A 40 22.46 -14.25 27.41
CA LYS A 40 22.89 -13.89 26.05
C LYS A 40 22.27 -12.59 25.55
N ALA A 41 21.57 -11.87 26.42
CA ALA A 41 20.85 -10.66 26.02
C ALA A 41 21.83 -9.57 25.55
N GLN A 42 21.46 -8.87 24.48
CA GLN A 42 22.24 -7.73 23.98
C GLN A 42 21.32 -6.56 23.68
N LYS A 43 21.76 -5.36 24.06
CA LYS A 43 21.08 -4.11 23.74
C LYS A 43 21.54 -3.58 22.38
N ILE A 44 20.59 -3.10 21.58
CA ILE A 44 20.83 -2.37 20.33
C ILE A 44 19.84 -1.21 20.26
N GLY A 45 20.34 0.03 20.32
CA GLY A 45 19.47 1.19 20.49
C GLY A 45 18.53 1.03 21.69
N ASP A 46 17.22 1.19 21.46
CA ASP A 46 16.19 1.10 22.49
C ASP A 46 15.65 -0.32 22.74
N TYR A 47 16.21 -1.33 22.05
CA TYR A 47 15.73 -2.71 22.11
C TYR A 47 16.73 -3.63 22.82
N VAL A 48 16.19 -4.62 23.53
CA VAL A 48 16.96 -5.72 24.12
C VAL A 48 16.60 -7.00 23.39
N ILE A 49 17.60 -7.66 22.84
CA ILE A 49 17.48 -8.89 22.05
C ILE A 49 17.87 -10.06 22.95
N PHE A 50 17.04 -11.10 22.96
CA PHE A 50 17.26 -12.35 23.71
C PHE A 50 17.36 -13.51 22.70
N PRO A 51 18.58 -13.90 22.28
CA PRO A 51 18.79 -14.97 21.30
C PRO A 51 18.44 -16.35 21.89
N MET A 52 17.63 -17.13 21.17
CA MET A 52 17.32 -18.49 21.61
C MET A 52 18.46 -19.45 21.24
N SER A 53 18.86 -20.30 22.19
CA SER A 53 19.86 -21.35 21.93
C SER A 53 19.33 -22.34 20.88
N LEU A 54 20.17 -22.66 19.89
CA LEU A 54 19.88 -23.67 18.83
C LEU A 54 18.67 -23.34 17.93
N SER A 55 18.18 -22.10 17.93
CA SER A 55 17.08 -21.66 17.07
C SER A 55 17.48 -20.45 16.22
N ARG A 56 16.83 -20.29 15.06
CA ARG A 56 16.88 -19.07 14.26
C ARG A 56 15.77 -18.10 14.69
N SER A 57 15.43 -18.07 15.96
CA SER A 57 14.44 -17.15 16.51
C SER A 57 15.02 -16.46 17.72
N PHE A 58 14.53 -15.26 17.99
CA PHE A 58 14.95 -14.47 19.14
C PHE A 58 13.80 -13.61 19.61
N TYR A 59 13.80 -13.29 20.91
CA TYR A 59 12.86 -12.31 21.43
C TYR A 59 13.46 -10.92 21.34
N VAL A 60 12.59 -9.95 21.11
CA VAL A 60 12.89 -8.51 21.19
C VAL A 60 11.97 -7.90 22.21
N LEU A 61 12.56 -7.28 23.22
CA LEU A 61 11.84 -6.42 24.15
C LEU A 61 12.20 -4.97 23.86
N GLY A 62 11.23 -4.08 24.03
CA GLY A 62 11.42 -2.64 23.92
C GLY A 62 10.34 -1.89 24.67
N ILE A 63 10.53 -0.58 24.82
CA ILE A 63 9.55 0.30 25.44
C ILE A 63 8.57 0.80 24.39
N ASP A 64 7.28 0.65 24.66
CA ASP A 64 6.20 1.29 23.92
C ASP A 64 6.18 2.78 24.29
N ASP A 65 6.38 3.64 23.29
CA ASP A 65 6.51 5.09 23.46
C ASP A 65 5.25 5.75 24.02
N THR A 66 4.08 5.13 23.77
CA THR A 66 2.78 5.72 24.14
C THR A 66 2.41 5.39 25.58
N THR A 67 2.77 4.20 26.08
CA THR A 67 2.43 3.73 27.43
C THR A 67 3.59 3.70 28.41
N GLY A 68 4.83 3.75 27.93
CA GLY A 68 6.04 3.51 28.74
C GLY A 68 6.23 2.06 29.16
N LYS A 69 5.37 1.13 28.69
CA LYS A 69 5.39 -0.29 29.05
C LYS A 69 6.26 -1.11 28.10
N ILE A 70 6.67 -2.27 28.56
CA ILE A 70 7.47 -3.22 27.79
C ILE A 70 6.56 -4.00 26.84
N PHE A 71 6.89 -3.96 25.54
CA PHE A 71 6.38 -4.93 24.58
C PHE A 71 7.43 -6.03 24.38
N ALA A 72 6.97 -7.26 24.18
CA ALA A 72 7.80 -8.43 23.90
C ALA A 72 7.32 -9.12 22.62
N ARG A 73 8.23 -9.37 21.67
CA ARG A 73 7.91 -10.03 20.39
C ARG A 73 8.90 -11.14 20.08
N LEU A 74 8.38 -12.29 19.62
CA LEU A 74 9.19 -13.35 19.03
C LEU A 74 9.43 -13.03 17.56
N ILE A 75 10.68 -13.08 17.12
CA ILE A 75 11.10 -12.82 15.76
C ILE A 75 11.71 -14.09 15.18
N ASN A 76 11.29 -14.44 13.97
CA ASN A 76 11.89 -15.52 13.19
C ASN A 76 12.97 -14.92 12.28
N GLY A 77 14.23 -15.19 12.58
CA GLY A 77 15.39 -14.65 11.90
C GLY A 77 16.68 -15.01 12.63
N ASP A 78 17.79 -15.18 11.90
CA ASP A 78 19.08 -15.49 12.53
C ASP A 78 19.59 -14.27 13.33
N PRO A 79 19.62 -14.32 14.68
CA PRO A 79 20.05 -13.17 15.49
C PRO A 79 21.50 -12.77 15.20
N ARG A 80 22.35 -13.67 14.69
CA ARG A 80 23.74 -13.37 14.32
C ARG A 80 23.85 -12.30 13.23
N LEU A 81 22.83 -12.16 12.37
CA LEU A 81 22.81 -11.14 11.32
C LEU A 81 22.62 -9.72 11.88
N ILE A 82 22.05 -9.61 13.09
CA ILE A 82 21.82 -8.38 13.84
C ILE A 82 22.92 -8.16 14.88
N LEU A 83 23.38 -9.22 15.54
CA LEU A 83 24.37 -9.17 16.62
C LEU A 83 25.83 -9.14 16.14
N ASP A 84 26.07 -9.11 14.83
CA ASP A 84 27.42 -9.02 14.26
C ASP A 84 28.13 -7.72 14.69
N GLY A 85 29.04 -7.87 15.67
CA GLY A 85 29.81 -6.78 16.26
C GLY A 85 30.75 -6.07 15.28
N ASN A 86 31.01 -6.63 14.10
CA ASN A 86 31.79 -5.97 13.05
C ASN A 86 31.00 -4.88 12.32
N LYS A 87 29.67 -4.82 12.51
CA LYS A 87 28.81 -3.81 11.90
C LYS A 87 28.57 -2.63 12.84
N ARG A 88 28.56 -1.43 12.25
CA ARG A 88 28.11 -0.21 12.93
C ARG A 88 26.70 -0.41 13.52
N GLU A 89 26.46 0.16 14.69
CA GLU A 89 25.20 0.00 15.44
C GLU A 89 23.98 0.40 14.60
N ASP A 90 24.03 1.50 13.84
CA ASP A 90 22.93 1.93 12.98
C ASP A 90 22.50 0.86 11.97
N LYS A 91 23.48 0.15 11.38
CA LYS A 91 23.20 -0.95 10.44
C LYS A 91 22.58 -2.15 11.14
N ARG A 92 23.01 -2.44 12.38
CA ARG A 92 22.43 -3.51 13.20
C ARG A 92 20.99 -3.18 13.59
N LEU A 93 20.74 -1.93 14.00
CA LEU A 93 19.41 -1.42 14.34
C LEU A 93 18.47 -1.43 13.13
N GLN A 94 18.92 -0.99 11.96
CA GLN A 94 18.13 -1.07 10.72
C GLN A 94 17.75 -2.51 10.36
N ARG A 95 18.69 -3.45 10.49
CA ARG A 95 18.41 -4.89 10.29
C ARG A 95 17.38 -5.40 11.29
N LEU A 96 17.52 -5.06 12.57
CA LEU A 96 16.56 -5.43 13.61
C LEU A 96 15.15 -4.94 13.26
N LYS A 97 15.01 -3.66 12.90
CA LYS A 97 13.72 -3.08 12.47
C LYS A 97 13.13 -3.84 11.28
N SER A 98 13.97 -4.18 10.29
CA SER A 98 13.55 -4.97 9.12
C SER A 98 13.01 -6.35 9.51
N PHE A 99 13.67 -7.04 10.44
CA PHE A 99 13.18 -8.30 11.00
C PHE A 99 11.88 -8.14 11.79
N MET A 100 11.69 -6.98 12.44
CA MET A 100 10.44 -6.60 13.09
C MET A 100 9.39 -6.09 12.09
N GLY A 101 9.66 -6.05 10.78
CA GLY A 101 8.70 -5.68 9.75
C GLY A 101 8.51 -4.17 9.54
N PHE A 102 9.45 -3.33 9.98
CA PHE A 102 9.42 -1.89 9.72
C PHE A 102 10.80 -1.30 9.42
N THR A 103 10.84 -0.02 9.07
CA THR A 103 12.08 0.70 8.72
C THR A 103 12.31 1.91 9.60
N HIS A 104 11.25 2.60 10.01
CA HIS A 104 11.31 3.82 10.81
C HIS A 104 10.26 3.76 11.93
N ASN A 105 10.62 4.27 13.10
CA ASN A 105 9.62 4.70 14.07
C ASN A 105 9.05 6.05 13.62
N LYS A 106 7.80 6.37 14.02
CA LYS A 106 7.15 7.63 13.61
C LYS A 106 7.97 8.90 13.90
N TRP A 107 8.71 8.94 15.01
CA TRP A 107 9.55 10.09 15.40
C TRP A 107 10.85 10.24 14.58
N GLU A 108 11.24 9.20 13.85
CA GLU A 108 12.43 9.22 12.98
C GLU A 108 12.12 9.82 11.60
N VAL A 109 10.84 10.00 11.28
CA VAL A 109 10.39 10.42 9.95
C VAL A 109 10.32 11.94 9.88
N THR A 110 11.35 12.56 9.30
CA THR A 110 11.37 14.00 8.98
C THR A 110 10.67 14.31 7.65
N SER A 111 10.65 13.35 6.74
CA SER A 111 9.99 13.46 5.43
C SER A 111 9.52 12.08 4.97
N LEU A 112 8.32 12.04 4.37
CA LEU A 112 7.77 10.82 3.80
C LEU A 112 8.46 10.47 2.48
N LYS A 113 8.93 9.23 2.39
CA LYS A 113 9.63 8.67 1.23
C LYS A 113 9.05 7.33 0.84
N LYS A 114 9.02 7.06 -0.47
CA LYS A 114 8.66 5.76 -1.02
C LYS A 114 9.47 4.64 -0.36
N GLY A 115 8.80 3.54 -0.02
CA GLY A 115 9.40 2.34 0.56
C GLY A 115 9.54 2.37 2.09
N GLN A 116 9.28 3.51 2.74
CA GLN A 116 9.26 3.55 4.20
C GLN A 116 8.10 2.71 4.74
N ILE A 117 8.40 1.83 5.69
CA ILE A 117 7.43 1.20 6.57
C ILE A 117 7.59 1.83 7.95
N ILE A 118 6.61 2.61 8.36
CA ILE A 118 6.63 3.48 9.53
C ILE A 118 5.78 2.84 10.61
N ARG A 119 6.40 2.48 11.73
CA ARG A 119 5.69 2.00 12.92
C ARG A 119 5.07 3.20 13.63
N ILE A 120 3.75 3.17 13.81
CA ILE A 120 2.98 4.31 14.35
C ILE A 120 2.56 4.07 15.80
N GLN A 121 2.13 2.85 16.11
CA GLN A 121 1.66 2.48 17.44
C GLN A 121 1.71 0.95 17.55
N GLY A 122 2.28 0.40 18.63
CA GLY A 122 2.23 -1.05 18.84
C GLY A 122 2.80 -1.87 17.68
N ASP A 123 2.02 -2.82 17.18
CA ASP A 123 2.31 -3.57 15.95
C ASP A 123 1.67 -2.93 14.70
N PHE A 124 1.00 -1.78 14.81
CA PHE A 124 0.45 -1.09 13.66
C PHE A 124 1.51 -0.25 12.91
N ALA A 125 1.49 -0.37 11.59
CA ALA A 125 2.40 0.34 10.71
C ALA A 125 1.73 0.83 9.42
N MET A 126 2.34 1.84 8.84
CA MET A 126 1.99 2.39 7.53
C MET A 126 3.16 2.21 6.57
N ARG A 127 2.90 1.61 5.40
CA ARG A 127 3.85 1.57 4.29
C ARG A 127 3.56 2.69 3.31
N VAL A 128 4.59 3.43 2.95
CA VAL A 128 4.54 4.47 1.92
C VAL A 128 4.84 3.86 0.55
N ILE A 129 3.82 3.70 -0.28
CA ILE A 129 3.96 3.16 -1.64
C ILE A 129 4.53 4.22 -2.58
N LYS A 130 4.04 5.45 -2.47
CA LYS A 130 4.48 6.59 -3.29
C LYS A 130 4.16 7.92 -2.62
N THR A 131 4.98 8.93 -2.89
CA THR A 131 4.77 10.32 -2.43
C THR A 131 4.79 11.28 -3.61
N PHE A 132 4.14 12.42 -3.43
CA PHE A 132 4.02 13.46 -4.46
C PHE A 132 4.24 14.83 -3.83
N SER A 133 4.83 15.76 -4.58
CA SER A 133 5.10 17.11 -4.05
C SER A 133 3.87 18.02 -4.01
N SER A 134 2.75 17.64 -4.62
CA SER A 134 1.52 18.43 -4.67
C SER A 134 0.30 17.60 -5.08
N LEU A 135 -0.88 18.15 -4.82
CA LEU A 135 -2.17 17.60 -5.27
C LEU A 135 -2.18 17.40 -6.79
N ASP A 136 -1.71 18.38 -7.55
CA ASP A 136 -1.65 18.29 -9.02
C ASP A 136 -0.78 17.13 -9.49
N LYS A 137 0.35 16.85 -8.82
CA LYS A 137 1.23 15.74 -9.20
C LYS A 137 0.58 14.38 -8.95
N ILE A 138 -0.14 14.20 -7.84
CA ILE A 138 -0.87 12.95 -7.58
C ILE A 138 -2.04 12.79 -8.54
N LEU A 139 -2.83 13.84 -8.79
CA LEU A 139 -3.94 13.81 -9.75
C LEU A 139 -3.46 13.55 -11.18
N ASN A 140 -2.34 14.15 -11.59
CA ASN A 140 -1.75 13.89 -12.90
C ASN A 140 -1.22 12.46 -13.03
N TYR A 141 -0.68 11.89 -11.95
CA TYR A 141 -0.25 10.49 -11.91
C TYR A 141 -1.44 9.53 -12.00
N LEU A 142 -2.50 9.77 -11.23
CA LEU A 142 -3.70 8.92 -11.23
C LEU A 142 -4.46 9.01 -12.56
N SER A 143 -4.51 10.20 -13.16
CA SER A 143 -5.17 10.46 -14.45
C SER A 143 -4.39 9.98 -15.67
N TYR A 144 -3.20 9.41 -15.49
CA TYR A 144 -2.55 8.68 -16.56
C TYR A 144 -3.22 7.31 -16.72
N PHE A 145 -3.99 7.13 -17.79
CA PHE A 145 -4.67 5.88 -18.07
C PHE A 145 -3.66 4.75 -18.34
N PRO A 146 -3.56 3.74 -17.47
CA PRO A 146 -2.53 2.71 -17.58
C PRO A 146 -2.91 1.59 -18.56
N GLY A 147 -4.16 1.56 -19.05
CA GLY A 147 -4.76 0.42 -19.75
C GLY A 147 -5.74 -0.36 -18.86
N LEU A 148 -6.61 -1.15 -19.49
CA LEU A 148 -7.55 -2.04 -18.79
C LEU A 148 -6.84 -3.34 -18.36
N GLY A 149 -7.23 -3.91 -17.22
CA GLY A 149 -6.75 -5.23 -16.78
C GLY A 149 -5.40 -5.26 -16.06
N LEU A 150 -4.87 -4.09 -15.65
CA LEU A 150 -3.76 -4.04 -14.70
C LEU A 150 -4.31 -4.00 -13.27
N ASN A 151 -3.74 -4.79 -12.37
CA ASN A 151 -4.10 -4.79 -10.95
C ASN A 151 -3.34 -3.69 -10.20
N ASP A 152 -3.56 -2.43 -10.57
CA ASP A 152 -3.03 -1.27 -9.84
C ASP A 152 -4.13 -0.27 -9.47
N VAL A 153 -3.81 0.63 -8.54
CA VAL A 153 -4.76 1.63 -8.03
C VAL A 153 -5.33 2.53 -9.12
N ARG A 154 -4.58 2.81 -10.18
CA ARG A 154 -5.03 3.69 -11.28
C ARG A 154 -6.08 2.97 -12.11
N SER A 155 -5.83 1.71 -12.47
CA SER A 155 -6.77 0.89 -13.24
C SER A 155 -8.10 0.74 -12.52
N THR A 156 -8.10 0.46 -11.22
CA THR A 156 -9.35 0.36 -10.44
C THR A 156 -10.15 1.66 -10.47
N LEU A 157 -9.50 2.81 -10.24
CA LEU A 157 -10.19 4.11 -10.30
C LEU A 157 -10.74 4.41 -11.70
N TRP A 158 -9.97 4.09 -12.74
CA TRP A 158 -10.41 4.28 -14.13
C TRP A 158 -11.58 3.39 -14.48
N GLU A 159 -11.57 2.12 -14.07
CA GLU A 159 -12.69 1.20 -14.30
C GLU A 159 -13.96 1.68 -13.62
N GLU A 160 -13.87 2.14 -12.37
CA GLU A 160 -15.01 2.74 -11.67
C GLU A 160 -15.52 4.00 -12.36
N PHE A 161 -14.62 4.88 -12.81
CA PHE A 161 -14.99 6.10 -13.53
C PHE A 161 -15.67 5.77 -14.87
N ILE A 162 -15.09 4.86 -15.65
CA ILE A 162 -15.65 4.42 -16.94
C ILE A 162 -17.05 3.84 -16.71
N ARG A 163 -17.21 2.95 -15.72
CA ARG A 163 -18.53 2.38 -15.39
C ARG A 163 -19.55 3.43 -14.98
N LYS A 164 -19.13 4.50 -14.30
CA LYS A 164 -20.04 5.55 -13.82
C LYS A 164 -20.39 6.60 -14.88
N TYR A 165 -19.44 6.98 -15.74
CA TYR A 165 -19.58 8.15 -16.63
C TYR A 165 -19.52 7.84 -18.12
N LEU A 166 -18.90 6.72 -18.52
CA LEU A 166 -18.78 6.34 -19.93
C LEU A 166 -19.78 5.26 -20.34
N SER A 167 -20.37 4.53 -19.39
CA SER A 167 -21.44 3.56 -19.67
C SER A 167 -22.73 4.20 -20.20
N THR A 168 -22.90 5.50 -19.97
CA THR A 168 -24.05 6.29 -20.41
C THR A 168 -23.67 7.29 -21.52
N ASP A 169 -22.51 7.14 -22.14
CA ASP A 169 -22.06 8.06 -23.19
C ASP A 169 -22.67 7.64 -24.53
N GLU A 170 -23.71 8.36 -24.96
CA GLU A 170 -24.46 8.07 -26.19
C GLU A 170 -23.57 8.05 -27.44
N GLU A 171 -22.60 8.97 -27.54
CA GLU A 171 -21.67 9.00 -28.67
C GLU A 171 -20.80 7.75 -28.71
N LEU A 172 -20.26 7.33 -27.56
CA LEU A 172 -19.43 6.14 -27.47
C LEU A 172 -20.24 4.87 -27.75
N GLU A 173 -21.48 4.78 -27.26
CA GLU A 173 -22.39 3.68 -27.54
C GLU A 173 -22.73 3.58 -29.04
N GLU A 174 -23.01 4.71 -29.69
CA GLU A 174 -23.25 4.74 -31.13
C GLU A 174 -22.00 4.29 -31.91
N ILE A 175 -20.82 4.78 -31.53
CA ILE A 175 -19.56 4.37 -32.15
C ILE A 175 -19.31 2.87 -31.99
N GLU A 176 -19.57 2.29 -30.81
CA GLU A 176 -19.44 0.86 -30.58
C GLU A 176 -20.37 0.04 -31.47
N LYS A 177 -21.64 0.44 -31.60
CA LYS A 177 -22.60 -0.20 -32.49
C LYS A 177 -22.09 -0.19 -33.93
N LEU A 178 -21.55 0.93 -34.40
CA LEU A 178 -21.00 1.05 -35.75
C LEU A 178 -19.75 0.18 -35.97
N TYR A 179 -18.87 0.05 -34.97
CA TYR A 179 -17.74 -0.89 -35.07
C TYR A 179 -18.18 -2.34 -35.13
N ASN A 180 -19.18 -2.74 -34.34
CA ASN A 180 -19.73 -4.10 -34.40
C ASN A 180 -20.32 -4.40 -35.78
N VAL A 181 -21.01 -3.43 -36.39
CA VAL A 181 -21.49 -3.55 -37.79
C VAL A 181 -20.32 -3.70 -38.76
N LEU A 182 -19.24 -2.92 -38.63
CA LEU A 182 -18.04 -3.07 -39.48
C LEU A 182 -17.39 -4.45 -39.36
N GLU A 183 -17.32 -5.00 -38.15
CA GLU A 183 -16.78 -6.35 -37.93
C GLU A 183 -17.64 -7.42 -38.62
N GLU A 184 -18.96 -7.30 -38.52
CA GLU A 184 -19.86 -8.26 -39.16
C GLU A 184 -19.82 -8.14 -40.70
N ILE A 185 -19.76 -6.92 -41.26
CA ILE A 185 -19.54 -6.72 -42.71
C ILE A 185 -18.25 -7.40 -43.16
N ARG A 186 -17.15 -7.20 -42.41
CA ARG A 186 -15.85 -7.82 -42.72
C ARG A 186 -15.93 -9.35 -42.63
N ARG A 187 -16.65 -9.90 -41.66
CA ARG A 187 -16.88 -11.34 -41.51
C ARG A 187 -17.65 -11.90 -42.70
N ILE A 188 -18.78 -11.31 -43.08
CA ILE A 188 -19.59 -11.73 -44.23
C ILE A 188 -18.76 -11.64 -45.53
N ARG A 189 -17.98 -10.58 -45.70
CA ARG A 189 -17.11 -10.40 -46.87
C ARG A 189 -16.07 -11.52 -46.98
N ARG A 190 -15.45 -11.94 -45.87
CA ARG A 190 -14.52 -13.08 -45.85
C ARG A 190 -15.22 -14.36 -46.30
N ILE A 191 -16.43 -14.62 -45.79
CA ILE A 191 -17.25 -15.80 -46.17
C ILE A 191 -17.55 -15.77 -47.68
N ASN A 192 -18.05 -14.66 -48.20
CA ASN A 192 -18.38 -14.54 -49.63
C ASN A 192 -17.15 -14.68 -50.54
N THR A 193 -15.99 -14.18 -50.10
CA THR A 193 -14.73 -14.36 -50.81
C THR A 193 -14.34 -15.84 -50.89
N MET A 194 -14.49 -16.59 -49.79
CA MET A 194 -14.25 -18.05 -49.78
C MET A 194 -15.21 -18.80 -50.72
N LEU A 195 -16.42 -18.29 -50.91
CA LEU A 195 -17.43 -18.83 -51.82
C LEU A 195 -17.30 -18.32 -53.26
N GLY A 196 -16.27 -17.53 -53.59
CA GLY A 196 -16.07 -16.95 -54.92
C GLY A 196 -17.09 -15.86 -55.32
N LYS A 197 -17.88 -15.35 -54.37
CA LYS A 197 -18.90 -14.31 -54.62
C LYS A 197 -18.34 -12.92 -54.37
N ARG A 198 -18.47 -12.01 -55.34
CA ARG A 198 -18.19 -10.57 -55.16
C ARG A 198 -19.48 -9.86 -54.77
N VAL A 199 -19.45 -9.11 -53.66
CA VAL A 199 -20.61 -8.35 -53.18
C VAL A 199 -20.27 -6.87 -53.10
N LYS A 200 -20.60 -6.13 -54.16
CA LYS A 200 -20.35 -4.68 -54.26
C LYS A 200 -21.15 -3.88 -53.21
N GLU A 201 -22.38 -4.29 -52.93
CA GLU A 201 -23.26 -3.63 -51.95
C GLU A 201 -22.62 -3.59 -50.55
N LEU A 202 -21.98 -4.69 -50.11
CA LEU A 202 -21.28 -4.71 -48.81
C LEU A 202 -20.14 -3.69 -48.74
N SER A 203 -19.48 -3.38 -49.87
CA SER A 203 -18.42 -2.37 -49.89
C SER A 203 -18.97 -0.96 -49.75
N MET A 204 -20.16 -0.69 -50.32
CA MET A 204 -20.83 0.61 -50.16
C MET A 204 -21.27 0.83 -48.72
N ILE A 205 -21.90 -0.18 -48.10
CA ILE A 205 -22.31 -0.14 -46.69
C ILE A 205 -21.08 0.01 -45.77
N GLU A 206 -19.97 -0.69 -46.07
CA GLU A 206 -18.73 -0.56 -45.30
C GLU A 206 -18.23 0.90 -45.28
N GLU A 207 -18.20 1.58 -46.44
CA GLU A 207 -17.77 2.98 -46.51
C GLU A 207 -18.76 3.93 -45.84
N GLU A 208 -20.08 3.71 -45.96
CA GLU A 208 -21.09 4.52 -45.26
C GLU A 208 -20.90 4.46 -43.74
N VAL A 209 -20.70 3.27 -43.18
CA VAL A 209 -20.45 3.10 -41.74
C VAL A 209 -19.13 3.76 -41.33
N LYS A 210 -18.07 3.66 -42.15
CA LYS A 210 -16.80 4.35 -41.88
C LYS A 210 -16.96 5.86 -41.87
N GLU A 211 -17.69 6.44 -42.83
CA GLU A 211 -17.95 7.87 -42.88
C GLU A 211 -18.78 8.34 -41.68
N LYS A 212 -19.75 7.54 -41.24
CA LYS A 212 -20.52 7.85 -40.03
C LYS A 212 -19.64 7.88 -38.78
N ILE A 213 -18.74 6.91 -38.60
CA ILE A 213 -17.76 6.93 -37.49
C ILE A 213 -16.84 8.16 -37.58
N LYS A 214 -16.32 8.48 -38.76
CA LYS A 214 -15.47 9.66 -38.99
C LYS A 214 -16.20 10.96 -38.65
N SER A 215 -17.48 11.06 -39.00
CA SER A 215 -18.36 12.20 -38.72
C SER A 215 -18.55 12.41 -37.21
N ILE A 216 -18.96 11.37 -36.47
CA ILE A 216 -19.14 11.42 -35.01
C ILE A 216 -17.82 11.81 -34.33
N MET A 217 -16.71 11.19 -34.74
CA MET A 217 -15.39 11.46 -34.18
C MET A 217 -14.76 12.78 -34.64
N LYS A 218 -15.34 13.45 -35.64
CA LYS A 218 -14.79 14.65 -36.29
C LYS A 218 -13.34 14.43 -36.78
N THR A 219 -13.08 13.29 -37.41
CA THR A 219 -11.75 12.90 -37.92
C THR A 219 -11.76 12.60 -39.42
N LYS A 220 -10.64 12.88 -40.11
CA LYS A 220 -10.50 12.58 -41.56
C LYS A 220 -10.21 11.11 -41.86
N ARG A 221 -9.69 10.36 -40.88
CA ARG A 221 -9.28 8.96 -41.02
C ARG A 221 -10.10 8.12 -40.07
N LEU A 222 -10.45 6.90 -40.50
CA LEU A 222 -11.04 5.93 -39.60
C LEU A 222 -10.02 5.62 -38.50
N VAL A 223 -10.44 5.85 -37.27
CA VAL A 223 -9.66 5.56 -36.07
C VAL A 223 -9.84 4.06 -35.76
N ASP A 224 -8.93 3.42 -35.05
CA ASP A 224 -9.16 2.07 -34.53
C ASP A 224 -10.01 2.13 -33.26
N ARG A 225 -10.77 1.05 -32.98
CA ARG A 225 -11.69 0.96 -31.84
C ARG A 225 -11.01 1.34 -30.52
N ASN A 226 -9.82 0.81 -30.25
CA ASN A 226 -9.08 1.07 -29.01
C ASN A 226 -8.64 2.54 -28.88
N ARG A 227 -8.26 3.16 -29.99
CA ARG A 227 -7.87 4.57 -30.01
C ARG A 227 -9.06 5.52 -29.86
N VAL A 228 -10.27 5.16 -30.30
CA VAL A 228 -11.49 5.91 -29.96
C VAL A 228 -11.67 5.96 -28.45
N TYR A 229 -11.61 4.80 -27.79
CA TYR A 229 -11.69 4.69 -26.33
C TYR A 229 -10.64 5.55 -25.64
N PHE A 230 -9.39 5.44 -26.09
CA PHE A 230 -8.29 6.21 -25.54
C PHE A 230 -8.48 7.72 -25.72
N MET A 231 -8.92 8.16 -26.91
CA MET A 231 -9.20 9.58 -27.18
C MET A 231 -10.32 10.11 -26.28
N LYS A 232 -11.40 9.35 -26.09
CA LYS A 232 -12.50 9.73 -25.20
C LYS A 232 -12.03 9.83 -23.75
N ILE A 233 -11.28 8.84 -23.26
CA ILE A 233 -10.67 8.83 -21.93
C ILE A 233 -9.79 10.07 -21.72
N LEU A 234 -8.94 10.40 -22.71
CA LEU A 234 -8.09 11.59 -22.64
C LEU A 234 -8.90 12.89 -22.60
N SER A 235 -10.01 12.97 -23.34
CA SER A 235 -10.88 14.15 -23.31
C SER A 235 -11.59 14.35 -21.96
N MET A 236 -11.74 13.27 -21.18
CA MET A 236 -12.38 13.28 -19.86
C MET A 236 -11.38 13.37 -18.70
N ARG A 237 -10.10 13.63 -18.99
CA ARG A 237 -9.04 13.62 -17.96
C ARG A 237 -9.32 14.57 -16.81
N ASP A 238 -9.84 15.77 -17.07
CA ASP A 238 -10.12 16.74 -16.00
C ASP A 238 -11.37 16.35 -15.20
N LYS A 239 -12.42 15.82 -15.85
CA LYS A 239 -13.56 15.18 -15.16
C LYS A 239 -13.12 14.02 -14.28
N PHE A 240 -12.11 13.26 -14.70
CA PHE A 240 -11.54 12.17 -13.90
C PHE A 240 -10.81 12.69 -12.66
N LYS A 241 -10.07 13.80 -12.76
CA LYS A 241 -9.46 14.44 -11.58
C LYS A 241 -10.51 14.94 -10.60
N GLU A 242 -11.58 15.55 -11.09
CA GLU A 242 -12.73 15.95 -10.27
C GLU A 242 -13.37 14.73 -9.59
N PHE A 243 -13.59 13.64 -10.33
CA PHE A 243 -14.07 12.39 -9.79
C PHE A 243 -13.21 11.88 -8.61
N ILE A 244 -11.89 11.88 -8.76
CA ILE A 244 -10.96 11.50 -7.67
C ILE A 244 -11.19 12.38 -6.44
N ILE A 245 -11.23 13.71 -6.60
CA ILE A 245 -11.43 14.63 -5.48
C ILE A 245 -12.78 14.35 -4.79
N THR A 246 -13.85 14.13 -5.56
CA THR A 246 -15.19 13.87 -5.00
C THR A 246 -15.31 12.52 -4.28
N LYS A 247 -14.37 11.59 -4.53
CA LYS A 247 -14.34 10.27 -3.90
C LYS A 247 -13.61 10.29 -2.55
N GLU A 248 -12.90 11.36 -2.21
CA GLU A 248 -12.23 11.46 -0.92
C GLU A 248 -13.25 11.47 0.23
N GLU A 249 -13.05 10.55 1.18
CA GLU A 249 -13.94 10.37 2.32
C GLU A 249 -13.15 10.24 3.63
N LYS A 250 -13.84 10.44 4.76
CA LYS A 250 -13.28 10.14 6.09
C LYS A 250 -13.39 8.64 6.36
N LEU A 251 -12.28 7.94 6.23
CA LEU A 251 -12.17 6.51 6.45
C LEU A 251 -12.01 6.18 7.94
N LYS A 252 -12.69 5.12 8.37
CA LYS A 252 -12.50 4.47 9.68
C LYS A 252 -12.20 2.99 9.45
N LEU A 253 -10.93 2.62 9.51
CA LEU A 253 -10.44 1.29 9.18
C LEU A 253 -10.04 0.53 10.45
N ARG A 254 -10.13 -0.80 10.45
CA ARG A 254 -9.75 -1.66 11.58
C ARG A 254 -8.66 -2.64 11.13
N TYR A 255 -7.53 -2.65 11.83
CA TYR A 255 -6.39 -3.52 11.54
C TYR A 255 -5.95 -4.32 12.77
N GLY A 256 -5.45 -5.54 12.57
CA GLY A 256 -4.98 -6.41 13.65
C GLY A 256 -6.04 -7.40 14.15
N HIS A 257 -5.87 -7.86 15.38
CA HIS A 257 -6.71 -8.92 15.97
C HIS A 257 -8.17 -8.46 16.12
N TYR A 258 -9.13 -9.31 15.78
CA TYR A 258 -10.55 -8.94 15.71
C TYR A 258 -11.15 -8.51 17.07
N THR A 259 -10.61 -8.98 18.18
CA THR A 259 -11.04 -8.59 19.54
C THR A 259 -10.42 -7.29 20.04
N SER A 260 -9.29 -6.88 19.46
CA SER A 260 -8.53 -5.69 19.85
C SER A 260 -7.88 -5.08 18.61
N PRO A 261 -8.66 -4.55 17.65
CA PRO A 261 -8.09 -3.96 16.45
C PRO A 261 -7.61 -2.53 16.71
N HIS A 262 -6.58 -2.13 15.97
CA HIS A 262 -6.23 -0.72 15.79
C HIS A 262 -7.32 -0.05 14.96
N LEU A 263 -7.95 0.98 15.51
CA LEU A 263 -8.87 1.85 14.79
C LEU A 263 -8.08 2.97 14.15
N VAL A 264 -8.10 3.04 12.83
CA VAL A 264 -7.35 4.00 12.02
C VAL A 264 -8.32 4.99 11.40
N GLN A 265 -8.08 6.28 11.62
CA GLN A 265 -8.89 7.37 11.08
C GLN A 265 -8.03 8.24 10.17
N VAL A 266 -8.46 8.37 8.92
CA VAL A 266 -7.74 9.11 7.87
C VAL A 266 -8.73 9.58 6.80
N SER A 267 -8.46 10.68 6.13
CA SER A 267 -9.21 11.13 4.95
C SER A 267 -8.49 10.68 3.68
N GLY A 268 -9.20 10.03 2.76
CA GLY A 268 -8.57 9.52 1.55
C GLY A 268 -9.53 8.71 0.69
N ILE A 269 -8.97 8.04 -0.30
CA ILE A 269 -9.71 7.16 -1.20
C ILE A 269 -9.19 5.74 -0.99
N LEU A 270 -10.06 4.86 -0.53
CA LEU A 270 -9.74 3.44 -0.37
C LEU A 270 -9.83 2.73 -1.73
N VAL A 271 -8.73 2.11 -2.15
CA VAL A 271 -8.65 1.31 -3.38
C VAL A 271 -7.93 -0.01 -3.05
N GLY A 272 -8.69 -1.09 -2.91
CA GLY A 272 -8.17 -2.36 -2.41
C GLY A 272 -7.65 -2.22 -0.97
N ASN A 273 -6.37 -2.56 -0.74
CA ASN A 273 -5.68 -2.39 0.55
C ASN A 273 -4.91 -1.05 0.65
N GLN A 274 -4.99 -0.19 -0.36
CA GLN A 274 -4.26 1.09 -0.40
C GLN A 274 -5.20 2.26 -0.14
N VAL A 275 -4.66 3.29 0.51
CA VAL A 275 -5.34 4.56 0.73
C VAL A 275 -4.58 5.65 0.00
N ILE A 276 -5.29 6.37 -0.86
CA ILE A 276 -4.78 7.55 -1.56
C ILE A 276 -5.08 8.76 -0.70
N ILE A 277 -4.02 9.46 -0.30
CA ILE A 277 -4.09 10.68 0.51
C ILE A 277 -3.79 11.86 -0.40
N LEU A 278 -4.79 12.72 -0.59
CA LEU A 278 -4.71 13.84 -1.53
C LEU A 278 -4.04 15.08 -0.94
N ARG A 279 -3.99 15.20 0.39
CA ARG A 279 -3.54 16.39 1.11
C ARG A 279 -2.91 16.05 2.45
N GLU A 280 -2.12 16.99 2.95
CA GLU A 280 -1.56 16.92 4.29
C GLU A 280 -2.66 16.76 5.34
N GLN A 281 -2.44 15.86 6.30
CA GLN A 281 -3.38 15.58 7.39
C GLN A 281 -2.72 14.79 8.52
N ASP A 282 -3.43 14.69 9.64
CA ASP A 282 -3.08 13.78 10.71
C ASP A 282 -3.80 12.44 10.54
N LEU A 283 -3.02 11.37 10.64
CA LEU A 283 -3.49 10.01 10.84
C LEU A 283 -3.67 9.77 12.33
N VAL A 284 -4.87 9.35 12.74
CA VAL A 284 -5.16 9.02 14.14
C VAL A 284 -5.33 7.52 14.27
N VAL A 285 -4.59 6.92 15.20
CA VAL A 285 -4.66 5.49 15.51
C VAL A 285 -5.03 5.32 16.97
N THR A 286 -6.06 4.52 17.23
CA THR A 286 -6.50 4.20 18.59
C THR A 286 -6.46 2.71 18.81
N HIS A 287 -5.86 2.28 19.92
CA HIS A 287 -5.86 0.89 20.36
C HIS A 287 -6.10 0.79 21.86
N LYS A 288 -6.78 -0.26 22.32
CA LYS A 288 -7.12 -0.45 23.73
C LYS A 288 -5.89 -0.51 24.64
N GLU A 289 -4.81 -1.15 24.17
CA GLU A 289 -3.59 -1.34 24.95
C GLU A 289 -2.62 -0.16 24.83
N HIS A 290 -2.63 0.54 23.70
CA HIS A 290 -1.65 1.59 23.40
C HIS A 290 -2.21 3.02 23.52
N GLY A 291 -3.50 3.20 23.75
CA GLY A 291 -4.14 4.52 23.77
C GLY A 291 -4.27 5.14 22.37
N ILE A 292 -4.07 6.45 22.27
CA ILE A 292 -4.20 7.22 21.03
C ILE A 292 -2.82 7.67 20.55
N SER A 293 -2.51 7.43 19.27
CA SER A 293 -1.29 7.87 18.60
C SER A 293 -1.67 8.69 17.37
N THR A 294 -0.92 9.76 17.10
CA THR A 294 -1.09 10.57 15.89
C THR A 294 0.18 10.55 15.06
N PHE A 295 0.03 10.63 13.73
CA PHE A 295 1.14 10.73 12.79
C PHE A 295 0.79 11.67 11.65
N LYS A 296 1.65 12.65 11.39
CA LYS A 296 1.42 13.63 10.35
C LYS A 296 1.85 13.09 8.98
N ILE A 297 0.91 13.01 8.06
CA ILE A 297 1.19 12.69 6.66
C ILE A 297 1.36 14.02 5.92
N SER A 298 2.62 14.42 5.73
CA SER A 298 2.98 15.78 5.30
C SER A 298 2.83 16.05 3.80
N VAL A 299 2.61 15.04 2.98
CA VAL A 299 2.51 15.18 1.53
C VAL A 299 1.47 14.22 0.94
N PRO A 300 0.88 14.57 -0.22
CA PRO A 300 0.02 13.64 -0.94
C PRO A 300 0.76 12.34 -1.22
N SER A 301 0.10 11.22 -0.97
CA SER A 301 0.75 9.91 -0.95
C SER A 301 -0.21 8.77 -1.24
N ILE A 302 0.34 7.64 -1.64
CA ILE A 302 -0.37 6.36 -1.66
C ILE A 302 0.27 5.51 -0.57
N VAL A 303 -0.55 5.05 0.37
CA VAL A 303 -0.11 4.31 1.54
C VAL A 303 -0.87 3.00 1.68
N GLU A 304 -0.27 2.05 2.38
CA GLU A 304 -0.89 0.79 2.79
C GLU A 304 -0.80 0.72 4.32
N PHE A 305 -1.90 0.36 4.97
CA PHE A 305 -1.95 0.17 6.42
C PHE A 305 -1.99 -1.32 6.73
N GLY A 306 -1.35 -1.71 7.85
CA GLY A 306 -1.31 -3.10 8.27
C GLY A 306 -0.65 -3.26 9.63
N THR A 307 -0.53 -4.50 10.09
CA THR A 307 0.34 -4.79 11.23
C THR A 307 1.76 -5.10 10.75
N LEU A 308 2.72 -5.10 11.67
CA LEU A 308 4.10 -5.45 11.38
C LEU A 308 4.20 -6.84 10.77
N ASP A 309 3.37 -7.79 11.18
CA ASP A 309 3.34 -9.14 10.62
C ASP A 309 2.94 -9.16 9.14
N ASN A 310 2.04 -8.27 8.70
CA ASN A 310 1.71 -8.10 7.27
C ASN A 310 2.93 -7.69 6.43
N PHE A 311 3.92 -7.03 7.05
CA PHE A 311 5.05 -6.45 6.36
C PHE A 311 6.36 -7.24 6.49
N VAL A 312 6.48 -8.14 7.46
CA VAL A 312 7.66 -9.03 7.65
C VAL A 312 7.96 -9.88 6.40
N ASN A 313 6.94 -10.39 5.70
CA ASN A 313 7.15 -11.25 4.53
C ASN A 313 7.59 -10.50 3.26
N ILE A 314 7.56 -9.17 3.28
CA ILE A 314 7.87 -8.33 2.11
C ILE A 314 9.27 -7.72 2.22
N THR A 315 9.80 -7.55 3.45
CA THR A 315 11.16 -7.05 3.69
C THR A 315 12.24 -8.12 3.49
N LEU A 316 11.89 -9.41 3.53
CA LEU A 316 12.85 -10.52 3.45
C LEU A 316 13.28 -10.90 2.03
N SER A 317 12.50 -10.59 0.98
CA SER A 317 12.77 -11.09 -0.38
C SER A 317 13.23 -10.05 -1.40
N ASN A 318 13.16 -8.73 -1.14
CA ASN A 318 13.50 -7.72 -2.16
C ASN A 318 14.29 -6.49 -1.67
N PHE A 319 14.76 -6.45 -0.41
CA PHE A 319 15.55 -5.30 0.09
C PHE A 319 17.07 -5.52 0.04
N ILE A 320 17.54 -6.70 -0.38
CA ILE A 320 18.96 -6.99 -0.53
C ILE A 320 19.55 -6.43 -1.85
N ASP A 321 18.71 -6.10 -2.84
CA ASP A 321 19.17 -5.65 -4.17
C ASP A 321 19.10 -4.13 -4.42
N ILE A 322 18.83 -3.28 -3.42
CA ILE A 322 18.82 -1.81 -3.60
C ILE A 322 19.80 -1.11 -2.63
N ILE A 323 20.98 -1.70 -2.46
CA ILE A 323 22.17 -0.97 -2.03
C ILE A 323 23.37 -1.44 -2.86
N VAL A 324 23.39 -1.14 -4.17
CA VAL A 324 24.63 -1.17 -4.96
C VAL A 324 24.57 -0.16 -6.10
N PHE A 325 25.51 0.80 -6.06
CA PHE A 325 25.91 1.88 -6.99
C PHE A 325 24.97 3.07 -7.25
#